data_AF-A0A803QYD8-F1
#
_entry.id   AF-A0A803QYD8-F1
#
_cell.length_a   1.000
_cell.length_b   1.000
_cell.length_c   1.000
_cell.angle_alpha   90.00
_cell.angle_beta   90.00
_cell.angle_gamma   90.00
#
_symmetry.space_group_name_H-M   'P 1'
#
loop_
_entity.id
_entity.type
_entity.pdbx_description
1 polymer ?
#
loop_
_entity_poly.entity_id
_entity_poly.type
_entity_poly.pdbx_seq_one_letter_code
_entity_poly.pdbx_strand_id
1 'polypeptide(L)'
;MPSHSVSIRAIETEMYDVIDQKTGKTLEEIEESKAFFQVYEGGVYLHQGKSYLVRQLNLSSKTALCEEADLNYYTKPRDCTDIEVVAGNIAYPAQSSHIQFSRTAARADPCKVTTSWFGFFRVCKKSKEILDKVDFSLPKYSYMSQAVWAPVPQSTKLDVVKKNLNFRAGLHAASHALLNVVPLRVICDSSDLAPECANPRDTRYFPERILIYDKHPGGTGVSVQVQPFFMELLTAALELLISCHCSGDFGCPHCVQSFACKEYNEVLHKEAAIMIIKGVLDAEQL
;
A
#
# COMPACT_ATOMS: atom_id res chain seq x y z
N MET A 1 -17.65 -10.28 28.16
CA MET A 1 -18.39 -9.08 27.71
C MET A 1 -17.93 -8.72 26.31
N PRO A 2 -18.80 -8.21 25.42
CA PRO A 2 -18.44 -7.88 24.02
C PRO A 2 -17.25 -6.92 23.89
N SER A 3 -16.99 -6.11 24.92
CA SER A 3 -15.84 -5.22 25.00
C SER A 3 -14.47 -5.92 25.02
N HIS A 4 -14.39 -7.19 25.42
CA HIS A 4 -13.12 -7.94 25.38
C HIS A 4 -12.74 -8.43 23.98
N SER A 5 -13.70 -8.50 23.06
CA SER A 5 -13.47 -8.90 21.66
C SER A 5 -13.31 -7.72 20.71
N VAL A 6 -13.37 -6.48 21.23
CA VAL A 6 -13.28 -5.26 20.44
C VAL A 6 -12.17 -4.40 21.01
N SER A 7 -11.03 -4.37 20.33
CA SER A 7 -9.95 -3.45 20.66
C SER A 7 -10.20 -2.10 19.99
N ILE A 8 -10.01 -1.02 20.75
CA ILE A 8 -10.24 0.37 20.29
C ILE A 8 -9.05 0.89 19.47
N ARG A 9 -7.85 0.29 19.62
CA ARG A 9 -6.61 0.82 19.03
C ARG A 9 -5.73 -0.23 18.35
N ALA A 10 -5.63 -1.44 18.93
CA ALA A 10 -4.94 -2.55 18.30
C ALA A 10 -5.90 -3.24 17.33
N ILE A 11 -5.53 -3.32 16.07
CA ILE A 11 -6.36 -3.95 15.04
C ILE A 11 -6.08 -5.47 15.00
N GLU A 12 -4.91 -5.87 15.48
CA GLU A 12 -4.45 -7.25 15.51
C GLU A 12 -4.27 -7.75 16.95
N THR A 13 -4.55 -9.03 17.16
CA THR A 13 -4.36 -9.71 18.46
C THR A 13 -2.96 -10.27 18.62
N GLU A 14 -2.26 -10.52 17.51
CA GLU A 14 -0.95 -11.15 17.48
C GLU A 14 0.17 -10.10 17.49
N MET A 15 1.04 -10.19 18.48
CA MET A 15 2.15 -9.26 18.71
C MET A 15 3.48 -10.01 18.73
N TYR A 16 4.55 -9.31 18.37
CA TYR A 16 5.94 -9.74 18.50
C TYR A 16 6.65 -8.90 19.55
N ASP A 17 7.29 -9.58 20.51
CA ASP A 17 8.10 -8.92 21.53
C ASP A 17 9.50 -8.67 21.00
N VAL A 18 9.93 -7.40 21.02
CA VAL A 18 11.31 -7.02 20.71
C VAL A 18 12.08 -6.95 22.01
N ILE A 19 13.07 -7.83 22.18
CA ILE A 19 13.76 -8.02 23.46
C ILE A 19 15.24 -7.70 23.29
N ASP A 20 15.79 -6.90 24.20
CA ASP A 20 17.23 -6.70 24.30
C ASP A 20 17.91 -7.94 24.88
N GLN A 21 18.76 -8.59 24.08
CA GLN A 21 19.44 -9.83 24.42
C GLN A 21 20.38 -9.70 25.64
N LYS A 22 20.94 -8.51 25.90
CA LYS A 22 21.86 -8.29 27.04
C LYS A 22 21.10 -8.16 28.35
N THR A 23 19.99 -7.44 28.34
CA THR A 23 19.24 -7.11 29.56
C THR A 23 18.05 -8.04 29.80
N GLY A 24 17.60 -8.76 28.78
CA GLY A 24 16.36 -9.54 28.79
C GLY A 24 15.09 -8.68 28.83
N LYS A 25 15.22 -7.35 28.69
CA LYS A 25 14.11 -6.42 28.78
C LYS A 25 13.39 -6.30 27.44
N THR A 26 12.06 -6.32 27.45
CA THR A 26 11.24 -5.96 26.30
C THR A 26 11.39 -4.47 26.01
N LEU A 27 11.83 -4.16 24.78
CA LEU A 27 11.95 -2.83 24.22
C LEU A 27 10.58 -2.33 23.76
N GLU A 28 9.87 -3.15 22.97
CA GLU A 28 8.59 -2.80 22.35
C GLU A 28 7.80 -4.06 21.97
N GLU A 29 6.48 -3.94 21.86
CA GLU A 29 5.59 -4.95 21.30
C GLU A 29 5.08 -4.46 19.94
N ILE A 30 5.27 -5.26 18.88
CA ILE A 30 4.94 -4.87 17.49
C ILE A 30 3.87 -5.80 16.92
N GLU A 31 2.83 -5.25 16.28
CA GLU A 31 1.82 -6.03 15.56
C GLU A 31 2.44 -6.94 14.49
N GLU A 32 1.91 -8.15 14.32
CA GLU A 32 2.41 -9.13 13.34
C GLU A 32 2.51 -8.58 11.91
N SER A 33 1.53 -7.78 11.46
CA SER A 33 1.58 -7.12 10.14
C SER A 33 2.76 -6.17 9.94
N LYS A 34 3.34 -5.66 11.03
CA LYS A 34 4.47 -4.71 11.03
C LYS A 34 5.79 -5.36 11.40
N ALA A 35 5.76 -6.50 12.08
CA ALA A 35 6.94 -7.18 12.60
C ALA A 35 7.97 -7.42 11.49
N PHE A 36 7.60 -8.05 10.39
CA PHE A 36 8.57 -8.41 9.33
C PHE A 36 9.07 -7.22 8.49
N PHE A 37 8.51 -6.03 8.66
CA PHE A 37 9.07 -4.80 8.10
C PHE A 37 10.20 -4.21 8.95
N GLN A 38 10.26 -4.56 10.24
CA GLN A 38 11.12 -3.88 11.23
C GLN A 38 12.09 -4.85 11.92
N VAL A 39 11.60 -6.03 12.28
CA VAL A 39 12.31 -7.05 13.05
C VAL A 39 12.41 -8.36 12.28
N TYR A 40 13.47 -8.46 11.49
CA TYR A 40 13.87 -9.65 10.74
C TYR A 40 15.35 -9.94 11.01
N GLU A 41 15.77 -11.20 10.92
CA GLU A 41 17.17 -11.57 11.22
C GLU A 41 18.17 -10.78 10.35
N GLY A 42 19.14 -10.15 11.00
CA GLY A 42 20.12 -9.26 10.37
C GLY A 42 19.60 -7.84 10.10
N GLY A 43 18.34 -7.54 10.41
CA GLY A 43 17.73 -6.22 10.35
C GLY A 43 18.23 -5.28 11.44
N VAL A 44 18.19 -3.98 11.15
CA VAL A 44 18.50 -2.90 12.10
C VAL A 44 17.20 -2.26 12.55
N TYR A 45 16.82 -2.54 13.79
CA TYR A 45 15.67 -1.96 14.46
C TYR A 45 16.07 -0.67 15.18
N LEU A 46 15.26 0.38 15.06
CA LEU A 46 15.51 1.68 15.69
C LEU A 46 14.51 1.89 16.82
N HIS A 47 14.99 2.01 18.05
CA HIS A 47 14.15 2.25 19.21
C HIS A 47 14.68 3.43 20.02
N GLN A 48 13.87 4.49 20.17
CA GLN A 48 14.22 5.72 20.91
C GLN A 48 15.58 6.32 20.51
N GLY A 49 15.90 6.32 19.21
CA GLY A 49 17.15 6.85 18.66
C GLY A 49 18.36 5.91 18.74
N LYS A 50 18.23 4.75 19.39
CA LYS A 50 19.27 3.71 19.45
C LYS A 50 19.05 2.64 18.39
N SER A 51 20.13 2.20 17.77
CA SER A 51 20.12 1.12 16.78
C SER A 51 20.35 -0.23 17.46
N TYR A 52 19.51 -1.20 17.12
CA TYR A 52 19.58 -2.57 17.59
C TYR A 52 19.67 -3.51 16.39
N LEU A 53 20.66 -4.41 16.37
CA LEU A 53 20.77 -5.45 15.37
C LEU A 53 19.94 -6.65 15.81
N VAL A 54 18.98 -7.07 14.99
CA VAL A 54 18.17 -8.25 15.23
C VAL A 54 19.02 -9.49 14.97
N ARG A 55 19.32 -10.24 16.03
CA ARG A 55 20.14 -11.46 15.99
C ARG A 55 19.33 -12.68 15.62
N GLN A 56 18.11 -12.76 16.13
CA GLN A 56 17.23 -13.92 15.94
C GLN A 56 15.78 -13.47 15.93
N LEU A 57 14.99 -14.05 15.03
CA LEU A 57 13.53 -13.89 15.00
C LEU A 57 12.89 -15.28 15.17
N ASN A 58 12.29 -15.52 16.34
CA ASN A 58 11.57 -16.76 16.59
C ASN A 58 10.08 -16.57 16.30
N LEU A 59 9.63 -17.17 15.21
CA LEU A 59 8.23 -17.09 14.74
C LEU A 59 7.25 -17.85 15.65
N SER A 60 7.70 -18.90 16.33
CA SER A 60 6.86 -19.71 17.20
C SER A 60 6.58 -19.03 18.54
N SER A 61 7.59 -18.42 19.14
CA SER A 61 7.42 -17.63 20.37
C SER A 61 7.07 -16.17 20.11
N LYS A 62 7.08 -15.73 18.84
CA LYS A 62 6.88 -14.34 18.42
C LYS A 62 7.83 -13.36 19.13
N THR A 63 9.11 -13.72 19.17
CA THR A 63 10.13 -12.90 19.83
C THR A 63 11.28 -12.56 18.88
N ALA A 64 11.68 -11.29 18.89
CA ALA A 64 12.85 -10.79 18.17
C ALA A 64 13.94 -10.42 19.19
N LEU A 65 15.02 -11.20 19.21
CA LEU A 65 16.18 -10.93 20.07
C LEU A 65 17.11 -9.95 19.36
N CYS A 66 17.37 -8.83 20.02
CA CYS A 66 18.11 -7.72 19.46
C CYS A 66 19.28 -7.31 20.35
N GLU A 67 20.35 -6.82 19.75
CA GLU A 67 21.52 -6.32 20.47
C GLU A 67 21.79 -4.87 20.09
N GLU A 68 21.95 -3.97 21.08
CA GLU A 68 22.35 -2.58 20.82
C GLU A 68 23.70 -2.56 20.07
N ALA A 69 23.72 -1.88 18.91
CA ALA A 69 24.88 -1.84 18.04
C ALA A 69 25.02 -0.45 17.41
N ASP A 70 26.24 0.09 17.45
CA ASP A 70 26.57 1.31 16.70
C ASP A 70 26.94 0.95 15.26
N LEU A 71 25.98 1.09 14.35
CA LEU A 71 26.09 0.72 12.95
C LEU A 71 26.10 1.98 12.07
N ASN A 72 26.97 1.99 11.07
CA ASN A 72 27.04 3.04 10.05
C ASN A 72 26.04 2.84 8.89
N TYR A 73 25.16 1.83 8.98
CA TYR A 73 24.13 1.51 7.99
C TYR A 73 22.77 1.30 8.66
N TYR A 74 21.71 1.32 7.86
CA TYR A 74 20.37 0.85 8.22
C TYR A 74 19.91 -0.23 7.23
N THR A 75 18.86 -0.96 7.55
CA THR A 75 18.32 -1.99 6.66
C THR A 75 17.00 -1.57 6.06
N LYS A 76 16.79 -1.91 4.79
CA LYS A 76 15.52 -1.71 4.08
C LYS A 76 15.01 -3.10 3.64
N PRO A 77 13.83 -3.56 4.12
CA PRO A 77 13.29 -4.85 3.70
C PRO A 77 13.03 -4.84 2.20
N ARG A 78 13.08 -6.04 1.62
CA ARG A 78 12.66 -6.32 0.25
C ARG A 78 11.41 -7.16 0.32
N ASP A 79 10.30 -6.48 0.11
CA ASP A 79 8.97 -7.04 0.19
C ASP A 79 8.17 -6.75 -1.07
N CYS A 80 7.05 -7.44 -1.19
CA CYS A 80 6.03 -7.15 -2.19
C CYS A 80 4.66 -7.39 -1.57
N THR A 81 3.70 -6.53 -1.89
CA THR A 81 2.30 -6.65 -1.48
C THR A 81 1.45 -6.89 -2.71
N ASP A 82 0.72 -8.00 -2.74
CA ASP A 82 -0.21 -8.38 -3.81
C ASP A 82 -1.65 -8.22 -3.33
N ILE A 83 -2.50 -7.63 -4.19
CA ILE A 83 -3.93 -7.47 -3.93
C ILE A 83 -4.71 -8.38 -4.88
N GLU A 84 -5.24 -9.47 -4.35
CA GLU A 84 -6.10 -10.38 -5.09
C GLU A 84 -7.57 -10.01 -4.84
N VAL A 85 -8.22 -9.40 -5.82
CA VAL A 85 -9.66 -9.14 -5.75
C VAL A 85 -10.39 -10.46 -5.94
N VAL A 86 -11.11 -10.88 -4.90
CA VAL A 86 -11.90 -12.10 -4.92
C VAL A 86 -13.23 -11.76 -5.60
N ALA A 87 -13.35 -12.11 -6.88
CA ALA A 87 -14.60 -11.92 -7.61
C ALA A 87 -15.69 -12.78 -6.96
N GLY A 88 -16.51 -12.15 -6.13
CA GLY A 88 -17.68 -12.78 -5.56
C GLY A 88 -18.72 -12.97 -6.66
N ASN A 89 -18.98 -14.21 -7.06
CA ASN A 89 -20.32 -14.57 -7.49
C ASN A 89 -21.21 -14.48 -6.24
N ILE A 90 -21.64 -13.26 -5.89
CA ILE A 90 -22.55 -13.05 -4.77
C ILE A 90 -23.92 -13.54 -5.25
N ALA A 91 -24.37 -14.69 -4.73
CA ALA A 91 -25.66 -15.29 -5.06
C ALA A 91 -26.87 -14.39 -4.72
N TYR A 92 -26.66 -13.41 -3.83
CA TYR A 92 -27.60 -12.35 -3.51
C TYR A 92 -26.83 -11.04 -3.45
N PRO A 93 -26.81 -10.19 -4.51
CA PRO A 93 -26.33 -8.83 -4.35
C PRO A 93 -27.09 -8.23 -3.17
N ALA A 94 -26.37 -7.83 -2.12
CA ALA A 94 -26.97 -7.06 -1.05
C ALA A 94 -27.64 -5.87 -1.74
N GLN A 95 -28.96 -5.78 -1.63
CA GLN A 95 -29.70 -4.63 -2.11
C GLN A 95 -29.16 -3.44 -1.34
N SER A 96 -28.19 -2.74 -1.93
CA SER A 96 -27.79 -1.43 -1.47
C SER A 96 -29.07 -0.60 -1.50
N SER A 97 -29.43 -0.11 -0.32
CA SER A 97 -30.52 0.81 -0.05
C SER A 97 -30.78 1.75 -1.23
N HIS A 98 -32.06 2.02 -1.51
CA HIS A 98 -32.60 2.97 -2.48
C HIS A 98 -31.92 4.36 -2.47
N ILE A 99 -30.68 4.43 -2.95
CA ILE A 99 -29.98 5.66 -3.28
C ILE A 99 -29.65 5.52 -4.75
N GLN A 100 -30.34 6.29 -5.58
CA GLN A 100 -30.12 6.37 -7.02
C GLN A 100 -28.75 7.03 -7.28
N PHE A 101 -27.67 6.29 -7.06
CA PHE A 101 -26.38 6.67 -7.62
C PHE A 101 -26.36 6.33 -9.11
N SER A 102 -25.73 7.19 -9.92
CA SER A 102 -25.42 6.86 -11.31
C SER A 102 -24.71 5.51 -11.36
N ARG A 103 -25.05 4.67 -12.34
CA ARG A 103 -24.37 3.38 -12.54
C ARG A 103 -22.88 3.66 -12.76
N THR A 104 -22.08 3.47 -11.72
CA THR A 104 -20.63 3.59 -11.80
C THR A 104 -20.04 2.27 -12.29
N ALA A 105 -19.05 2.33 -13.17
CA ALA A 105 -18.27 1.17 -13.57
C ALA A 105 -17.30 0.70 -12.47
N ALA A 106 -17.14 1.49 -11.41
CA ALA A 106 -16.35 1.13 -10.24
C ALA A 106 -17.03 0.04 -9.42
N ARG A 107 -16.23 -0.91 -8.96
CA ARG A 107 -16.69 -2.04 -8.14
C ARG A 107 -16.05 -1.98 -6.77
N ALA A 108 -16.80 -2.38 -5.76
CA ALA A 108 -16.28 -2.72 -4.44
C ALA A 108 -16.44 -4.23 -4.24
N ASP A 109 -15.32 -4.91 -4.07
CA ASP A 109 -15.29 -6.36 -3.92
C ASP A 109 -14.35 -6.74 -2.76
N PRO A 110 -14.60 -7.88 -2.10
CA PRO A 110 -13.64 -8.45 -1.15
C PRO A 110 -12.28 -8.69 -1.81
N CYS A 111 -11.20 -8.44 -1.08
CA CYS A 111 -9.86 -8.73 -1.56
C CYS A 111 -9.04 -9.46 -0.50
N LYS A 112 -8.05 -10.23 -0.96
CA LYS A 112 -7.00 -10.79 -0.13
C LYS A 112 -5.72 -9.99 -0.34
N VAL A 113 -5.22 -9.40 0.74
CA VAL A 113 -3.94 -8.68 0.75
C VAL A 113 -2.87 -9.65 1.21
N THR A 114 -1.80 -9.82 0.42
CA THR A 114 -0.70 -10.73 0.75
C THR A 114 0.63 -9.99 0.67
N THR A 115 1.37 -9.94 1.78
CA THR A 115 2.74 -9.41 1.80
C THR A 115 3.74 -10.56 1.93
N SER A 116 4.80 -10.52 1.12
CA SER A 116 5.91 -11.48 1.16
C SER A 116 7.23 -10.75 1.30
N TRP A 117 8.13 -11.24 2.16
CA TRP A 117 9.48 -10.69 2.36
C TRP A 117 10.53 -11.69 1.89
N PHE A 118 11.42 -11.22 1.02
CA PHE A 118 12.39 -12.06 0.32
C PHE A 118 13.85 -11.57 0.48
N GLY A 119 14.11 -10.73 1.49
CA GLY A 119 15.45 -10.24 1.80
C GLY A 119 15.45 -8.80 2.30
N PHE A 120 16.63 -8.19 2.32
CA PHE A 120 16.83 -6.78 2.67
C PHE A 120 18.09 -6.20 2.03
N PHE A 121 18.18 -4.88 2.00
CA PHE A 121 19.39 -4.13 1.66
C PHE A 121 20.02 -3.56 2.91
N ARG A 122 21.35 -3.58 3.01
CA ARG A 122 22.09 -2.71 3.94
C ARG A 122 22.42 -1.42 3.22
N VAL A 123 21.99 -0.29 3.77
CA VAL A 123 22.14 1.02 3.15
C VAL A 123 22.99 1.91 4.05
N CYS A 124 24.08 2.45 3.50
CA CYS A 124 24.98 3.34 4.23
C CYS A 124 24.22 4.58 4.73
N LYS A 125 24.35 4.90 6.02
CA LYS A 125 23.66 6.08 6.62
C LYS A 125 24.08 7.39 5.94
N LYS A 126 25.37 7.50 5.58
CA LYS A 126 25.99 8.70 5.00
C LYS A 126 25.77 8.80 3.49
N SER A 127 26.25 7.84 2.71
CA SER A 127 26.19 7.91 1.24
C SER A 127 24.83 7.53 0.67
N LYS A 128 23.97 6.87 1.45
CA LYS A 128 22.70 6.27 0.99
C LYS A 128 22.87 5.19 -0.08
N GLU A 129 24.10 4.73 -0.31
CA GLU A 129 24.38 3.64 -1.22
C GLU A 129 24.05 2.29 -0.59
N ILE A 130 23.63 1.36 -1.44
CA ILE A 130 23.43 -0.04 -1.06
C ILE A 130 24.81 -0.67 -0.90
N LEU A 131 25.14 -1.06 0.34
CA LEU A 131 26.38 -1.74 0.69
C LEU A 131 26.30 -3.24 0.39
N ASP A 132 25.13 -3.82 0.64
CA ASP A 132 24.94 -5.26 0.62
C ASP A 132 23.47 -5.60 0.32
N LYS A 133 23.26 -6.78 -0.27
CA LYS A 133 21.96 -7.36 -0.57
C LYS A 133 21.95 -8.76 0.03
N VAL A 134 21.05 -8.98 0.98
CA VAL A 134 20.87 -10.27 1.62
C VAL A 134 19.52 -10.83 1.21
N ASP A 135 19.50 -12.07 0.72
CA ASP A 135 18.29 -12.82 0.41
C ASP A 135 17.90 -13.68 1.61
N PHE A 136 16.61 -13.69 1.95
CA PHE A 136 16.01 -14.61 2.93
C PHE A 136 14.58 -14.91 2.51
N SER A 137 13.88 -15.81 3.21
CA SER A 137 12.44 -16.00 3.03
C SER A 137 11.75 -16.02 4.38
N LEU A 138 10.88 -15.05 4.64
CA LEU A 138 9.98 -15.08 5.79
C LEU A 138 8.59 -15.62 5.39
N PRO A 139 7.77 -16.06 6.35
CA PRO A 139 6.39 -16.40 6.07
C PRO A 139 5.64 -15.24 5.42
N LYS A 140 4.68 -15.58 4.56
CA LYS A 140 3.76 -14.58 4.01
C LYS A 140 2.77 -14.17 5.09
N TYR A 141 2.43 -12.89 5.10
CA TYR A 141 1.33 -12.37 5.90
C TYR A 141 0.15 -12.10 4.99
N SER A 142 -1.04 -12.58 5.33
CA SER A 142 -2.23 -12.39 4.51
C SER A 142 -3.46 -12.13 5.34
N TYR A 143 -4.30 -11.20 4.86
CA TYR A 143 -5.60 -10.90 5.48
C TYR A 143 -6.65 -10.62 4.40
N MET A 144 -7.92 -10.84 4.78
CA MET A 144 -9.07 -10.45 3.97
C MET A 144 -9.42 -8.98 4.27
N SER A 145 -9.80 -8.24 3.24
CA SER A 145 -10.21 -6.84 3.32
C SER A 145 -11.22 -6.52 2.19
N GLN A 146 -11.48 -5.24 1.95
CA GLN A 146 -12.29 -4.75 0.83
C GLN A 146 -11.44 -3.82 -0.05
N ALA A 147 -11.68 -3.88 -1.36
CA ALA A 147 -11.06 -2.98 -2.32
C ALA A 147 -12.12 -2.33 -3.20
N VAL A 148 -11.87 -1.09 -3.60
CA VAL A 148 -12.64 -0.39 -4.63
C VAL A 148 -11.75 -0.09 -5.83
N TRP A 149 -12.25 -0.39 -7.01
CA TRP A 149 -11.44 -0.38 -8.22
C TRP A 149 -12.26 -0.15 -9.48
N ALA A 150 -11.59 0.33 -10.52
CA ALA A 150 -12.12 0.41 -11.88
C ALA A 150 -11.11 -0.17 -12.88
N PRO A 151 -11.54 -1.01 -13.84
CA PRO A 151 -10.66 -1.51 -14.89
C PRO A 151 -10.22 -0.37 -15.80
N VAL A 152 -8.96 -0.41 -16.26
CA VAL A 152 -8.48 0.52 -17.27
C VAL A 152 -8.73 -0.07 -18.66
N PRO A 153 -9.37 0.67 -19.59
CA PRO A 153 -9.59 0.18 -20.95
C PRO A 153 -8.28 -0.18 -21.66
N GLN A 154 -8.30 -1.28 -22.42
CA GLN A 154 -7.14 -1.71 -23.19
C GLN A 154 -6.68 -0.66 -24.20
N SER A 155 -7.61 0.10 -24.79
CA SER A 155 -7.32 1.23 -25.68
C SER A 155 -6.46 2.28 -24.99
N THR A 156 -6.82 2.67 -23.76
CA THR A 156 -6.05 3.62 -22.95
C THR A 156 -4.63 3.14 -22.67
N LYS A 157 -4.45 1.85 -22.35
CA LYS A 157 -3.11 1.27 -22.18
C LYS A 157 -2.29 1.38 -23.47
N LEU A 158 -2.87 1.04 -24.62
CA LEU A 158 -2.21 1.13 -25.91
C LEU A 158 -1.80 2.57 -26.25
N ASP A 159 -2.65 3.56 -25.95
CA ASP A 159 -2.35 4.97 -26.18
C ASP A 159 -1.21 5.49 -25.31
N VAL A 160 -1.16 5.10 -24.04
CA VAL A 160 -0.05 5.43 -23.12
C VAL A 160 1.27 4.84 -23.64
N VAL A 161 1.26 3.57 -24.03
CA VAL A 161 2.44 2.88 -24.59
C VAL A 161 2.87 3.52 -25.92
N LYS A 162 1.93 3.89 -26.79
CA LYS A 162 2.21 4.56 -28.07
C LYS A 162 2.89 5.91 -27.89
N LYS A 163 2.66 6.60 -26.77
CA LYS A 163 3.36 7.84 -26.39
C LYS A 163 4.71 7.59 -25.69
N ASN A 164 5.19 6.34 -25.63
CA ASN A 164 6.40 5.94 -24.90
C ASN A 164 6.37 6.29 -23.40
N LEU A 165 5.17 6.37 -22.80
CA LEU A 165 5.01 6.61 -21.38
C LEU A 165 4.94 5.29 -20.61
N ASN A 166 5.39 5.29 -19.36
CA ASN A 166 5.33 4.10 -18.51
C ASN A 166 3.93 3.91 -17.92
N PHE A 167 3.16 2.96 -18.47
CA PHE A 167 1.80 2.65 -18.04
C PHE A 167 1.71 2.25 -16.56
N ARG A 168 2.65 1.43 -16.07
CA ARG A 168 2.67 0.99 -14.66
C ARG A 168 2.93 2.17 -13.71
N ALA A 169 3.83 3.06 -14.07
CA ALA A 169 4.09 4.28 -13.33
C ALA A 169 2.89 5.25 -13.37
N GLY A 170 2.14 5.26 -14.47
CA GLY A 170 0.87 5.98 -14.60
C GLY A 170 -0.22 5.43 -13.69
N LEU A 171 -0.40 4.11 -13.61
CA LEU A 171 -1.37 3.48 -12.70
C LEU A 171 -1.06 3.80 -11.23
N HIS A 172 0.20 3.67 -10.84
CA HIS A 172 0.65 3.98 -9.49
C HIS A 172 0.37 5.45 -9.13
N ALA A 173 0.72 6.37 -10.04
CA ALA A 173 0.44 7.79 -9.87
C ALA A 173 -1.07 8.12 -9.87
N ALA A 174 -1.88 7.43 -10.68
CA ALA A 174 -3.33 7.58 -10.70
C ALA A 174 -3.96 7.13 -9.37
N SER A 175 -3.53 5.99 -8.82
CA SER A 175 -4.00 5.50 -7.52
C SER A 175 -3.61 6.43 -6.37
N HIS A 176 -2.44 7.05 -6.42
CA HIS A 176 -2.08 8.11 -5.46
C HIS A 176 -2.94 9.36 -5.60
N ALA A 177 -3.16 9.83 -6.82
CA ALA A 177 -4.00 11.00 -7.08
C ALA A 177 -5.44 10.77 -6.58
N LEU A 178 -6.00 9.58 -6.84
CA LEU A 178 -7.29 9.15 -6.30
C LEU A 178 -7.28 9.16 -4.76
N LEU A 179 -6.30 8.49 -4.14
CA LEU A 179 -6.20 8.41 -2.68
C LEU A 179 -6.16 9.81 -2.03
N ASN A 180 -5.45 10.76 -2.63
CA ASN A 180 -5.33 12.13 -2.13
C ASN A 180 -6.65 12.90 -2.11
N VAL A 181 -7.60 12.56 -2.99
CA VAL A 181 -8.89 13.24 -3.10
C VAL A 181 -10.04 12.51 -2.41
N VAL A 182 -9.85 11.25 -1.97
CA VAL A 182 -10.89 10.50 -1.21
C VAL A 182 -11.48 11.29 -0.04
N PRO A 183 -10.68 12.00 0.79
CA PRO A 183 -11.21 12.77 1.92
C PRO A 183 -12.21 13.87 1.56
N LEU A 184 -12.33 14.25 0.27
CA LEU A 184 -13.34 15.20 -0.19
C LEU A 184 -14.76 14.66 -0.07
N ARG A 185 -14.94 13.33 -0.07
CA ARG A 185 -16.26 12.66 -0.08
C ARG A 185 -16.50 11.69 1.06
N VAL A 186 -15.43 11.07 1.55
CA VAL A 186 -15.51 10.07 2.62
C VAL A 186 -14.61 10.51 3.75
N ILE A 187 -15.15 10.56 4.98
CA ILE A 187 -14.35 10.88 6.16
C ILE A 187 -13.43 9.69 6.44
N CYS A 188 -12.13 9.87 6.23
CA CYS A 188 -11.11 8.86 6.45
C CYS A 188 -9.75 9.51 6.75
N ASP A 189 -8.81 8.71 7.26
CA ASP A 189 -7.40 9.07 7.41
C ASP A 189 -6.53 8.37 6.34
N SER A 190 -5.32 8.89 6.16
CA SER A 190 -4.24 8.25 5.40
C SER A 190 -3.90 6.82 5.84
N SER A 191 -4.24 6.43 7.08
CA SER A 191 -4.09 5.06 7.58
C SER A 191 -5.14 4.09 7.04
N ASP A 192 -6.32 4.56 6.64
CA ASP A 192 -7.44 3.68 6.33
C ASP A 192 -7.30 2.98 4.97
N LEU A 193 -6.74 3.68 3.98
CA LEU A 193 -6.71 3.23 2.58
C LEU A 193 -5.30 3.20 2.00
N ALA A 194 -4.93 2.13 1.30
CA ALA A 194 -3.70 2.02 0.52
C ALA A 194 -4.00 1.86 -0.97
N PRO A 195 -3.12 2.35 -1.86
CA PRO A 195 -3.13 1.98 -3.26
C PRO A 195 -2.28 0.73 -3.51
N GLU A 196 -2.56 0.02 -4.61
CA GLU A 196 -1.64 -0.98 -5.15
C GLU A 196 -0.44 -0.25 -5.81
N CYS A 197 0.69 -0.24 -5.11
CA CYS A 197 1.88 0.52 -5.51
C CYS A 197 2.79 -0.30 -6.43
N ALA A 198 3.31 0.32 -7.48
CA ALA A 198 4.27 -0.32 -8.38
C ALA A 198 5.68 -0.33 -7.79
N ASN A 199 6.23 -1.52 -7.57
CA ASN A 199 7.63 -1.70 -7.18
C ASN A 199 8.55 -1.75 -8.41
N PRO A 200 9.63 -0.96 -8.48
CA PRO A 200 10.53 -0.89 -9.64
C PRO A 200 11.28 -2.19 -9.92
N ARG A 201 11.43 -3.05 -8.89
CA ARG A 201 12.18 -4.29 -8.94
C ARG A 201 11.29 -5.52 -9.08
N ASP A 202 9.98 -5.31 -9.12
CA ASP A 202 9.01 -6.37 -9.32
C ASP A 202 8.71 -6.55 -10.81
N THR A 203 8.83 -7.78 -11.32
CA THR A 203 8.58 -8.12 -12.72
C THR A 203 7.26 -8.88 -12.93
N ARG A 204 6.50 -9.11 -11.85
CA ARG A 204 5.24 -9.83 -11.91
C ARG A 204 4.19 -9.02 -12.67
N TYR A 205 3.13 -9.72 -13.07
CA TYR A 205 1.98 -9.09 -13.71
C TYR A 205 1.36 -8.05 -12.78
N PHE A 206 1.19 -6.83 -13.29
CA PHE A 206 0.55 -5.72 -12.58
C PHE A 206 -0.84 -5.49 -13.17
N PRO A 207 -1.93 -5.73 -12.41
CA PRO A 207 -3.30 -5.63 -12.93
C PRO A 207 -3.63 -4.25 -13.50
N GLU A 208 -4.35 -4.23 -14.62
CA GLU A 208 -4.71 -3.02 -15.37
C GLU A 208 -5.95 -2.35 -14.79
N ARG A 209 -5.83 -1.85 -13.57
CA ARG A 209 -6.93 -1.22 -12.81
C ARG A 209 -6.39 -0.11 -11.92
N ILE A 210 -7.22 0.91 -11.68
CA ILE A 210 -7.01 1.84 -10.57
C ILE A 210 -7.66 1.19 -9.36
N LEU A 211 -6.91 0.96 -8.28
CA LEU A 211 -7.37 0.27 -7.08
C LEU A 211 -6.83 0.93 -5.82
N ILE A 212 -7.74 1.12 -4.86
CA ILE A 212 -7.43 1.38 -3.46
C ILE A 212 -8.17 0.36 -2.58
N TYR A 213 -7.60 0.03 -1.43
CA TYR A 213 -8.14 -0.99 -0.53
C TYR A 213 -7.97 -0.58 0.93
N ASP A 214 -8.82 -1.13 1.80
CA ASP A 214 -8.75 -0.89 3.23
C ASP A 214 -7.49 -1.59 3.81
N LYS A 215 -6.60 -0.86 4.48
CA LYS A 215 -5.29 -1.38 4.96
C LYS A 215 -5.36 -2.39 6.09
N HIS A 216 -6.54 -2.58 6.66
CA HIS A 216 -6.71 -3.28 7.92
C HIS A 216 -7.44 -4.62 7.72
N PRO A 217 -7.03 -5.69 8.44
CA PRO A 217 -7.75 -6.95 8.45
C PRO A 217 -9.25 -6.77 8.69
N GLY A 218 -10.07 -7.42 7.86
CA GLY A 218 -11.53 -7.30 7.85
C GLY A 218 -12.07 -6.11 7.03
N GLY A 219 -11.24 -5.11 6.74
CA GLY A 219 -11.62 -3.86 6.09
C GLY A 219 -12.24 -2.86 7.07
N THR A 220 -11.98 -1.57 6.84
CA THR A 220 -12.58 -0.46 7.60
C THR A 220 -13.92 -0.01 7.01
N GLY A 221 -14.28 -0.50 5.83
CA GLY A 221 -15.50 -0.15 5.10
C GLY A 221 -15.39 1.15 4.31
N VAL A 222 -14.22 1.81 4.31
CA VAL A 222 -14.00 3.06 3.58
C VAL A 222 -14.03 2.79 2.07
N SER A 223 -13.42 1.71 1.59
CA SER A 223 -13.45 1.31 0.17
C SER A 223 -14.88 1.17 -0.36
N VAL A 224 -15.77 0.55 0.43
CA VAL A 224 -17.19 0.39 0.06
C VAL A 224 -17.90 1.75 0.00
N GLN A 225 -17.62 2.65 0.94
CA GLN A 225 -18.19 4.01 0.94
C GLN A 225 -17.70 4.87 -0.23
N VAL A 226 -16.48 4.62 -0.72
CA VAL A 226 -15.91 5.34 -1.86
C VAL A 226 -16.57 4.94 -3.18
N GLN A 227 -17.03 3.70 -3.32
CA GLN A 227 -17.53 3.14 -4.58
C GLN A 227 -18.58 4.02 -5.31
N PRO A 228 -19.62 4.56 -4.65
CA PRO A 228 -20.61 5.40 -5.33
C PRO A 228 -20.04 6.72 -5.87
N PHE A 229 -18.94 7.21 -5.28
CA PHE A 229 -18.30 8.48 -5.64
C PHE A 229 -17.02 8.28 -6.45
N PHE A 230 -16.63 7.05 -6.77
CA PHE A 230 -15.31 6.73 -7.32
C PHE A 230 -14.96 7.54 -8.57
N MET A 231 -15.95 7.80 -9.42
CA MET A 231 -15.75 8.44 -10.73
C MET A 231 -15.75 9.96 -10.64
N GLU A 232 -16.52 10.48 -9.70
CA GLU A 232 -16.45 11.87 -9.31
C GLU A 232 -15.12 12.19 -8.61
N LEU A 233 -14.61 11.26 -7.81
CA LEU A 233 -13.27 11.32 -7.23
C LEU A 233 -12.18 11.20 -8.30
N LEU A 234 -12.34 10.35 -9.33
CA LEU A 234 -11.43 10.34 -10.47
C LEU A 234 -11.45 11.67 -11.24
N THR A 235 -12.61 12.30 -11.38
CA THR A 235 -12.73 13.64 -11.96
C THR A 235 -11.97 14.68 -11.13
N ALA A 236 -12.14 14.68 -9.81
CA ALA A 236 -11.38 15.56 -8.91
C ALA A 236 -9.87 15.27 -8.94
N ALA A 237 -9.47 14.00 -9.00
CA ALA A 237 -8.07 13.60 -9.15
C ALA A 237 -7.50 14.12 -10.48
N LEU A 238 -8.26 14.03 -11.57
CA LEU A 238 -7.86 14.57 -12.87
C LEU A 238 -7.65 16.08 -12.82
N GLU A 239 -8.58 16.81 -12.21
CA GLU A 239 -8.47 18.26 -12.00
C GLU A 239 -7.23 18.62 -11.17
N LEU A 240 -6.94 17.88 -10.10
CA LEU A 240 -5.73 18.03 -9.29
C LEU A 240 -4.46 17.85 -10.14
N LEU A 241 -4.42 16.84 -11.01
CA LEU A 241 -3.27 16.59 -11.86
C LEU A 241 -3.06 17.68 -12.91
N ILE A 242 -4.14 18.13 -13.56
CA ILE A 242 -4.09 19.15 -14.62
C ILE A 242 -3.74 20.53 -14.04
N SER A 243 -4.31 20.90 -12.89
CA SER A 243 -4.07 22.20 -12.25
C SER A 243 -2.69 22.34 -11.59
N CYS A 244 -2.05 21.23 -11.25
CA CYS A 244 -0.71 21.25 -10.67
C CYS A 244 0.36 21.60 -11.73
N HIS A 245 1.14 22.67 -11.53
CA HIS A 245 2.19 23.12 -12.45
C HIS A 245 3.61 22.61 -12.10
N CYS A 246 3.73 21.46 -11.43
CA CYS A 246 5.02 20.86 -11.13
C CYS A 246 5.79 20.48 -12.40
N SER A 247 7.09 20.76 -12.44
CA SER A 247 7.93 20.59 -13.65
C SER A 247 8.40 19.15 -13.91
N GLY A 248 8.25 18.24 -12.94
CA GLY A 248 8.75 16.86 -13.05
C GLY A 248 7.70 15.87 -13.53
N ASP A 249 8.10 14.92 -14.37
CA ASP A 249 7.23 13.84 -14.87
C ASP A 249 6.77 12.90 -13.75
N PHE A 250 7.55 12.77 -12.69
CA PHE A 250 7.20 12.02 -11.47
C PHE A 250 6.27 12.79 -10.52
N GLY A 251 5.87 14.01 -10.90
CA GLY A 251 5.00 14.90 -10.14
C GLY A 251 5.57 15.37 -8.79
N CYS A 252 4.71 15.78 -7.86
CA CYS A 252 5.10 16.38 -6.58
C CYS A 252 4.16 15.96 -5.43
N PRO A 253 4.48 16.31 -4.17
CA PRO A 253 3.63 16.01 -3.00
C PRO A 253 2.22 16.59 -3.05
N HIS A 254 1.98 17.60 -3.90
CA HIS A 254 0.66 18.20 -4.06
C HIS A 254 -0.20 17.52 -5.13
N CYS A 255 0.31 16.52 -5.87
CA CYS A 255 -0.47 15.84 -6.90
C CYS A 255 -0.41 14.32 -6.79
N VAL A 256 0.71 13.69 -7.17
CA VAL A 256 0.83 12.22 -7.30
C VAL A 256 1.76 11.58 -6.27
N GLN A 257 2.56 12.34 -5.52
CA GLN A 257 3.43 11.72 -4.51
C GLN A 257 2.65 11.52 -3.21
N SER A 258 2.88 10.38 -2.56
CA SER A 258 2.30 10.05 -1.26
C SER A 258 3.40 9.78 -0.24
N PHE A 259 3.28 10.38 0.94
CA PHE A 259 4.17 10.09 2.07
C PHE A 259 3.98 8.66 2.61
N ALA A 260 2.83 8.05 2.33
CA ALA A 260 2.51 6.68 2.73
C ALA A 260 2.89 5.63 1.66
N CYS A 261 3.52 6.05 0.55
CA CYS A 261 3.95 5.12 -0.50
C CYS A 261 5.11 4.23 0.00
N LYS A 262 4.84 2.94 0.16
CA LYS A 262 5.84 1.94 0.58
C LYS A 262 6.99 1.80 -0.43
N GLU A 263 6.74 2.16 -1.68
CA GLU A 263 7.70 2.12 -2.79
C GLU A 263 8.45 3.45 -2.98
N TYR A 264 8.40 4.35 -1.99
CA TYR A 264 9.17 5.60 -1.94
C TYR A 264 8.95 6.52 -3.14
N ASN A 265 7.78 6.42 -3.78
CA ASN A 265 7.44 7.17 -4.99
C ASN A 265 8.42 6.91 -6.16
N GLU A 266 9.17 5.78 -6.17
CA GLU A 266 10.20 5.47 -7.19
C GLU A 266 9.60 5.28 -8.61
N VAL A 267 8.34 4.84 -8.73
CA VAL A 267 7.71 4.48 -10.01
C VAL A 267 6.44 5.31 -10.23
N LEU A 268 6.59 6.59 -10.58
CA LEU A 268 5.47 7.50 -10.84
C LEU A 268 5.61 8.20 -12.19
N HIS A 269 4.47 8.41 -12.86
CA HIS A 269 4.42 9.20 -14.09
C HIS A 269 3.09 9.96 -14.20
N LYS A 270 3.15 11.28 -14.08
CA LYS A 270 2.00 12.18 -14.03
C LYS A 270 1.21 12.21 -15.34
N GLU A 271 1.87 12.41 -16.48
CA GLU A 271 1.17 12.49 -17.77
C GLU A 271 0.46 11.16 -18.12
N ALA A 272 1.12 10.03 -17.83
CA ALA A 272 0.50 8.71 -17.95
C ALA A 272 -0.73 8.57 -17.04
N ALA A 273 -0.66 9.04 -15.79
CA ALA A 273 -1.81 9.04 -14.87
C ALA A 273 -2.98 9.88 -15.40
N ILE A 274 -2.71 11.07 -15.96
CA ILE A 274 -3.73 11.91 -16.60
C ILE A 274 -4.42 11.17 -17.74
N MET A 275 -3.64 10.53 -18.63
CA MET A 275 -4.20 9.75 -19.74
C MET A 275 -5.03 8.56 -19.27
N ILE A 276 -4.57 7.87 -18.23
CA ILE A 276 -5.26 6.71 -17.66
C ILE A 276 -6.59 7.13 -17.04
N ILE A 277 -6.59 8.15 -16.18
CA ILE A 277 -7.81 8.63 -15.52
C ILE A 277 -8.83 9.12 -16.56
N LYS A 278 -8.39 9.89 -17.56
CA LYS A 278 -9.27 10.31 -18.68
C LYS A 278 -9.88 9.11 -19.40
N GLY A 279 -9.07 8.13 -19.76
CA GLY A 279 -9.55 6.94 -20.46
C GLY A 279 -10.58 6.13 -19.67
N VAL A 280 -10.43 6.05 -18.34
CA VAL A 280 -11.43 5.41 -17.46
C VAL A 280 -12.73 6.22 -17.43
N LEU A 281 -12.65 7.54 -17.29
CA LEU A 281 -13.83 8.43 -17.27
C LEU A 281 -14.58 8.43 -18.61
N ASP A 282 -13.86 8.45 -19.74
CA ASP A 282 -14.45 8.43 -21.08
C ASP A 282 -15.18 7.10 -21.35
N ALA A 283 -14.64 5.99 -20.85
CA ALA A 283 -15.24 4.66 -21.02
C ALA A 283 -16.53 4.47 -20.22
N GLU A 284 -16.76 5.27 -19.18
CA GLU A 284 -17.99 5.21 -18.38
C GLU A 284 -19.14 6.01 -18.98
N GLN A 285 -18.83 6.98 -19.85
CA GLN A 285 -19.85 7.76 -20.57
C GLN A 285 -20.41 7.02 -21.80
N LEU A 286 -19.83 5.88 -22.16
CA LEU A 286 -20.23 5.00 -23.28
C LEU A 286 -21.19 3.90 -22.81
#